data_AF-A0A2H0MY01-F1
#
_entry.id   AF-A0A2H0MY01-F1
#
_cell.length_a   1.000
_cell.length_b   1.000
_cell.length_c   1.000
_cell.angle_alpha   90.00
_cell.angle_beta   90.00
_cell.angle_gamma   90.00
#
_symmetry.space_group_name_H-M   'P 1'
#
loop_
_entity.id
_entity.type
_entity.pdbx_description
1 polymer ?
#
loop_
_entity_poly.entity_id
_entity_poly.type
_entity_poly.pdbx_seq_one_letter_code
_entity_poly.pdbx_strand_id
1 'polypeptide(L)'
;MSIDDKELEDFMPAVELNWTDEAVERMKNVPFFVRKSVVRGIENYAKDKGLTEVDDEVVSRARQEREGAAIAASRAEKAQQQAETTANKEVKRQYVNFSFYKLDPSFRRLPTEEKEAAKREFIDFLEEYDTQSKMILLSYSMVGIRSDCDIMLWRISYELEEFQKMTTQLLKTRLGAYLNTTISYLSMTKRSMYQDMFNPEHEEDRTHIIPGKAKYLFIYPFVKSREWYLLTQFTRQGIMDEHIYVGNKFPSVKLNTTYSFGIDDQEFVVAFETDYPADFVDLVMELRETEGSRYVVEDTPIFTCIAMSLEDTINSLG
;
A
#
# COMPACT_ATOMS: atom_id res chain seq x y z
N MET A 1 6.88 -33.14 -8.82
CA MET A 1 7.60 -32.85 -10.06
C MET A 1 7.54 -31.34 -10.22
N SER A 2 8.68 -30.66 -10.09
CA SER A 2 8.80 -29.25 -10.45
C SER A 2 8.66 -29.16 -11.96
N ILE A 3 7.62 -28.49 -12.45
CA ILE A 3 7.49 -28.14 -13.87
C ILE A 3 8.61 -27.12 -14.15
N ASP A 4 9.37 -27.32 -15.23
CA ASP A 4 10.45 -26.40 -15.63
C ASP A 4 9.85 -25.04 -16.03
N ASP A 5 10.45 -23.92 -15.64
CA ASP A 5 9.95 -22.58 -15.95
C ASP A 5 9.85 -22.34 -17.47
N LYS A 6 10.71 -23.00 -18.26
CA LYS A 6 10.62 -23.00 -19.72
C LYS A 6 9.39 -23.75 -20.26
N GLU A 7 8.95 -24.81 -19.58
CA GLU A 7 7.72 -25.54 -19.97
C GLU A 7 6.46 -24.70 -19.69
N LEU A 8 6.51 -23.77 -18.71
CA LEU A 8 5.42 -22.84 -18.43
C LEU A 8 5.37 -21.67 -19.42
N GLU A 9 6.52 -21.19 -19.90
CA GLU A 9 6.59 -20.14 -20.93
C GLU A 9 5.99 -20.60 -22.26
N ASP A 10 6.26 -21.84 -22.68
CA ASP A 10 5.73 -22.45 -23.91
C ASP A 10 4.32 -23.07 -23.75
N PHE A 11 3.75 -23.05 -22.54
CA PHE A 11 2.46 -23.70 -22.26
C PHE A 11 1.30 -23.05 -23.01
N MET A 12 0.71 -23.76 -23.97
CA MET A 12 -0.57 -23.40 -24.56
C MET A 12 -1.69 -24.22 -23.92
N PRO A 13 -2.78 -23.58 -23.44
CA PRO A 13 -3.94 -24.30 -22.96
C PRO A 13 -4.61 -25.06 -24.11
N ALA A 14 -5.35 -26.12 -23.80
CA ALA A 14 -6.13 -26.85 -24.80
C ALA A 14 -7.09 -25.89 -25.52
N VAL A 15 -6.99 -25.88 -26.86
CA VAL A 15 -7.81 -25.07 -27.76
C VAL A 15 -8.91 -25.94 -28.36
N GLU A 16 -10.10 -25.36 -28.53
CA GLU A 16 -11.25 -26.00 -29.16
C GLU A 16 -11.42 -25.58 -30.63
N LEU A 17 -10.77 -24.48 -31.05
CA LEU A 17 -10.74 -24.00 -32.43
C LEU A 17 -9.34 -24.14 -33.04
N ASN A 18 -9.24 -23.97 -34.36
CA ASN A 18 -7.95 -23.91 -35.05
C ASN A 18 -7.32 -22.54 -34.84
N TRP A 19 -6.06 -22.49 -34.42
CA TRP A 19 -5.30 -21.25 -34.24
C TRP A 19 -4.14 -21.19 -35.23
N THR A 20 -3.92 -20.01 -35.81
CA THR A 20 -2.73 -19.77 -36.65
C THR A 20 -1.46 -19.67 -35.80
N ASP A 21 -0.31 -20.01 -36.36
CA ASP A 21 0.99 -19.95 -35.66
C ASP A 21 1.29 -18.55 -35.10
N GLU A 22 0.91 -17.50 -35.83
CA GLU A 22 1.05 -16.10 -35.41
C GLU A 22 0.19 -15.77 -34.19
N ALA A 23 -1.07 -16.24 -34.15
CA ALA A 23 -1.96 -16.07 -33.02
C ALA A 23 -1.49 -16.85 -31.78
N VAL A 24 -0.93 -18.05 -31.97
CA VAL A 24 -0.33 -18.86 -30.89
C VAL A 24 0.89 -18.17 -30.29
N GLU A 25 1.80 -17.67 -31.13
CA GLU A 25 3.00 -16.96 -30.66
C GLU A 25 2.63 -15.70 -29.88
N ARG A 26 1.57 -15.02 -30.28
CA ARG A 26 1.03 -13.87 -29.53
C ARG A 26 0.50 -14.25 -28.14
N MET A 27 -0.03 -15.46 -27.97
CA MET A 27 -0.47 -15.96 -26.67
C MET A 27 0.70 -16.25 -25.73
N LYS A 28 1.91 -16.51 -26.25
CA LYS A 28 3.10 -16.69 -25.40
C LYS A 28 3.50 -15.40 -24.68
N ASN A 29 3.22 -14.23 -25.25
CA ASN A 29 3.40 -12.94 -24.58
C ASN A 29 2.38 -12.67 -23.48
N VAL A 30 1.34 -13.49 -23.35
CA VAL A 30 0.37 -13.43 -22.26
C VAL A 30 0.87 -14.29 -21.10
N PRO A 31 0.93 -13.79 -19.85
CA PRO A 31 1.42 -14.57 -18.72
C PRO A 31 0.67 -15.90 -18.55
N PHE A 32 1.39 -17.00 -18.31
CA PHE A 32 0.85 -18.37 -18.38
C PHE A 32 -0.38 -18.57 -17.48
N PHE A 33 -0.41 -17.94 -16.31
CA PHE A 33 -1.48 -18.06 -15.32
C PHE A 33 -2.81 -17.40 -15.74
N VAL A 34 -2.79 -16.43 -16.66
CA VAL A 34 -4.02 -15.83 -17.25
C VAL A 34 -4.31 -16.34 -18.67
N ARG A 35 -3.32 -16.95 -19.34
CA ARG A 35 -3.39 -17.44 -20.74
C ARG A 35 -4.62 -18.31 -21.02
N LYS A 36 -4.97 -19.22 -20.10
CA LYS A 36 -6.18 -20.06 -20.20
C LYS A 36 -7.48 -19.26 -20.30
N SER A 37 -7.61 -18.19 -19.51
CA SER A 37 -8.80 -17.32 -19.51
C SER A 37 -8.87 -16.45 -20.77
N VAL A 38 -7.71 -16.00 -21.25
CA VAL A 38 -7.59 -15.20 -22.48
C VAL A 38 -7.96 -16.04 -23.70
N VAL A 39 -7.36 -17.23 -23.85
CA VAL A 39 -7.66 -18.18 -24.95
C VAL A 39 -9.15 -18.53 -24.98
N ARG A 40 -9.73 -18.91 -23.84
CA ARG A 40 -11.17 -19.20 -23.75
C ARG A 40 -12.04 -18.01 -24.16
N GLY A 41 -11.64 -16.80 -23.79
CA GLY A 41 -12.34 -15.57 -24.19
C GLY A 41 -12.32 -15.34 -25.71
N ILE A 42 -11.17 -15.57 -26.34
CA ILE A 42 -10.99 -15.41 -27.79
C ILE A 42 -11.75 -16.50 -28.56
N GLU A 43 -11.76 -17.74 -28.08
CA GLU A 43 -12.53 -18.81 -28.72
C GLU A 43 -14.03 -18.61 -28.60
N ASN A 44 -14.52 -18.12 -27.46
CA ASN A 44 -15.93 -17.77 -27.31
C ASN A 44 -16.31 -16.63 -28.25
N TYR A 45 -15.43 -15.64 -28.43
CA TYR A 45 -15.61 -14.57 -29.40
C TYR A 45 -15.69 -15.12 -30.84
N ALA A 46 -14.74 -15.97 -31.22
CA ALA A 46 -14.72 -16.60 -32.54
C ALA A 46 -16.00 -17.42 -32.79
N LYS A 47 -16.44 -18.21 -31.82
CA LYS A 47 -17.71 -18.97 -31.88
C LYS A 47 -18.93 -18.07 -32.02
N ASP A 48 -19.00 -16.97 -31.26
CA ASP A 48 -20.09 -15.98 -31.36
C ASP A 48 -20.18 -15.36 -32.76
N LYS A 49 -19.03 -15.09 -33.38
CA LYS A 49 -18.95 -14.55 -34.75
C LYS A 49 -19.01 -15.63 -35.84
N GLY A 50 -19.19 -16.90 -35.47
CA GLY A 50 -19.25 -18.02 -36.43
C GLY A 50 -17.92 -18.34 -37.12
N LEU A 51 -16.80 -17.92 -36.54
CA LEU A 51 -15.45 -18.15 -37.05
C LEU A 51 -14.93 -19.50 -36.56
N THR A 52 -14.37 -20.28 -37.47
CA THR A 52 -13.80 -21.62 -37.19
C THR A 52 -12.29 -21.60 -36.99
N GLU A 53 -11.64 -20.49 -37.32
CA GLU A 53 -10.20 -20.27 -37.21
C GLU A 53 -9.92 -18.95 -36.47
N VAL A 54 -8.90 -18.97 -35.61
CA VAL A 54 -8.43 -17.83 -34.82
C VAL A 54 -7.09 -17.36 -35.41
N ASP A 55 -7.16 -16.28 -36.18
CA ASP A 55 -6.00 -15.55 -36.68
C ASP A 55 -5.66 -14.33 -35.80
N ASP A 56 -4.56 -13.64 -36.12
CA ASP A 56 -4.13 -12.44 -35.36
C ASP A 56 -5.17 -11.31 -35.38
N GLU A 57 -5.98 -11.22 -36.44
CA GLU A 57 -7.03 -10.23 -36.57
C GLU A 57 -8.20 -10.54 -35.63
N VAL A 58 -8.59 -11.81 -35.51
CA VAL A 58 -9.59 -12.29 -34.55
C VAL A 58 -9.13 -12.03 -33.12
N VAL A 59 -7.86 -12.29 -32.80
CA VAL A 59 -7.29 -11.96 -31.48
C VAL A 59 -7.40 -10.46 -31.20
N SER A 60 -7.05 -9.63 -32.18
CA SER A 60 -7.11 -8.16 -32.07
C SER A 60 -8.54 -7.64 -31.89
N ARG A 61 -9.50 -8.15 -32.67
CA ARG A 61 -10.91 -7.76 -32.59
C ARG A 61 -11.57 -8.24 -31.30
N ALA A 62 -11.29 -9.47 -30.87
CA ALA A 62 -11.76 -10.02 -29.60
C ALA A 62 -11.29 -9.14 -28.42
N ARG A 63 -10.04 -8.67 -28.48
CA ARG A 63 -9.48 -7.76 -27.49
C ARG A 63 -10.16 -6.39 -27.52
N GLN A 64 -10.31 -5.77 -28.69
CA GLN A 64 -10.97 -4.47 -28.83
C GLN A 64 -12.44 -4.50 -28.37
N GLU A 65 -13.18 -5.56 -28.69
CA GLU A 65 -14.58 -5.71 -28.27
C GLU A 65 -14.68 -5.95 -26.76
N ARG A 66 -13.78 -6.74 -26.17
CA ARG A 66 -13.66 -6.87 -24.70
C ARG A 66 -13.30 -5.54 -24.05
N GLU A 67 -12.37 -4.78 -24.62
CA GLU A 67 -11.98 -3.46 -24.11
C GLU A 67 -13.14 -2.47 -24.19
N GLY A 68 -13.89 -2.45 -25.31
CA GLY A 68 -15.09 -1.63 -25.49
C GLY A 68 -16.22 -2.01 -24.52
N ALA A 69 -16.49 -3.30 -24.35
CA ALA A 69 -17.47 -3.82 -23.41
C ALA A 69 -17.07 -3.53 -21.95
N ALA A 70 -15.79 -3.65 -21.61
CA ALA A 70 -15.27 -3.31 -20.29
C ALA A 70 -15.34 -1.80 -20.00
N ILE A 71 -15.12 -0.94 -21.00
CA ILE A 71 -15.31 0.51 -20.87
C ILE A 71 -16.80 0.85 -20.66
N ALA A 72 -17.69 0.17 -21.38
CA ALA A 72 -19.14 0.34 -21.21
C ALA A 72 -19.60 -0.16 -19.83
N ALA A 73 -19.10 -1.32 -19.39
CA ALA A 73 -19.35 -1.87 -18.06
C ALA A 73 -18.79 -0.98 -16.95
N SER A 74 -17.57 -0.44 -17.09
CA SER A 74 -16.98 0.53 -16.14
C SER A 74 -17.79 1.83 -16.07
N ARG A 75 -18.35 2.30 -17.19
CA ARG A 75 -19.27 3.45 -17.18
C ARG A 75 -20.60 3.13 -16.51
N ALA A 76 -21.14 1.93 -16.75
CA ALA A 76 -22.36 1.46 -16.12
C ALA A 76 -22.16 1.26 -14.62
N GLU A 77 -21.08 0.61 -14.19
CA GLU A 77 -20.67 0.47 -12.79
C GLU A 77 -20.40 1.81 -12.14
N LYS A 78 -19.76 2.78 -12.81
CA LYS A 78 -19.61 4.13 -12.26
C LYS A 78 -20.95 4.85 -12.09
N ALA A 79 -21.89 4.65 -13.02
CA ALA A 79 -23.23 5.20 -12.90
C ALA A 79 -24.05 4.49 -11.80
N GLN A 80 -23.86 3.18 -11.63
CA GLN A 80 -24.48 2.38 -10.57
C GLN A 80 -23.88 2.69 -9.20
N GLN A 81 -22.55 2.80 -9.10
CA GLN A 81 -21.84 3.26 -7.92
C GLN A 81 -22.21 4.69 -7.58
N GLN A 82 -22.39 5.60 -8.56
CA GLN A 82 -22.92 6.94 -8.29
C GLN A 82 -24.34 6.89 -7.73
N ALA A 83 -25.22 6.06 -8.30
CA ALA A 83 -26.59 5.90 -7.83
C ALA A 83 -26.65 5.27 -6.42
N GLU A 84 -25.80 4.26 -6.13
CA GLU A 84 -25.68 3.59 -4.84
C GLU A 84 -24.97 4.45 -3.78
N THR A 85 -24.01 5.31 -4.14
CA THR A 85 -23.38 6.26 -3.20
C THR A 85 -24.35 7.29 -2.66
N THR A 86 -25.45 7.59 -3.36
CA THR A 86 -26.51 8.46 -2.82
C THR A 86 -27.28 7.81 -1.66
N ALA A 87 -27.17 6.49 -1.49
CA ALA A 87 -27.93 5.72 -0.49
C ALA A 87 -27.07 5.13 0.64
N ASN A 88 -25.73 5.21 0.57
CA ASN A 88 -24.85 4.61 1.58
C ASN A 88 -24.21 5.72 2.44
N LYS A 89 -24.31 5.59 3.78
CA LYS A 89 -23.79 6.55 4.77
C LYS A 89 -22.35 6.96 4.40
N GLU A 90 -22.06 8.27 4.39
CA GLU A 90 -20.70 8.78 4.18
C GLU A 90 -19.74 8.07 5.14
N VAL A 91 -18.87 7.21 4.60
CA VAL A 91 -17.84 6.55 5.39
C VAL A 91 -16.82 7.62 5.77
N LYS A 92 -16.81 8.01 7.06
CA LYS A 92 -15.86 8.99 7.58
C LYS A 92 -14.45 8.44 7.42
N ARG A 93 -13.60 9.15 6.67
CA ARG A 93 -12.20 8.76 6.43
C ARG A 93 -11.30 9.32 7.53
N GLN A 94 -10.21 8.63 7.80
CA GLN A 94 -9.22 9.03 8.79
C GLN A 94 -8.05 9.72 8.12
N TYR A 95 -7.60 10.83 8.68
CA TYR A 95 -6.27 11.36 8.43
C TYR A 95 -5.25 10.51 9.18
N VAL A 96 -4.11 10.29 8.53
CA VAL A 96 -3.03 9.45 9.04
C VAL A 96 -1.74 10.23 8.89
N ASN A 97 -1.01 10.36 10.00
CA ASN A 97 0.26 11.05 10.05
C ASN A 97 1.34 10.16 10.67
N PHE A 98 2.51 10.14 10.04
CA PHE A 98 3.72 9.50 10.55
C PHE A 98 4.76 10.59 10.80
N SER A 99 5.00 10.93 12.07
CA SER A 99 5.95 11.98 12.45
C SER A 99 7.22 11.39 13.01
N PHE A 100 8.35 11.71 12.39
CA PHE A 100 9.67 11.22 12.76
C PHE A 100 10.46 12.32 13.46
N TYR A 101 11.14 11.97 14.56
CA TYR A 101 11.92 12.90 15.35
C TYR A 101 13.34 12.39 15.59
N LYS A 102 14.30 13.32 15.56
CA LYS A 102 15.69 13.13 15.98
C LYS A 102 15.93 13.88 17.28
N LEU A 103 16.53 13.21 18.26
CA LEU A 103 16.94 13.84 19.49
C LEU A 103 18.25 14.61 19.31
N ASP A 104 18.30 15.85 19.78
CA ASP A 104 19.54 16.60 19.92
C ASP A 104 20.46 15.90 20.94
N PRO A 105 21.71 15.55 20.57
CA PRO A 105 22.67 14.95 21.50
C PRO A 105 22.94 15.77 22.77
N SER A 106 22.67 17.08 22.79
CA SER A 106 22.78 17.90 24.00
C SER A 106 21.88 17.44 25.12
N PHE A 107 20.70 16.86 24.81
CA PHE A 107 19.77 16.35 25.82
C PHE A 107 20.43 15.29 26.70
N ARG A 108 21.21 14.38 26.10
CA ARG A 108 21.89 13.28 26.82
C ARG A 108 22.95 13.78 27.82
N ARG A 109 23.42 15.02 27.68
CA ARG A 109 24.41 15.66 28.55
C ARG A 109 23.80 16.41 29.74
N LEU A 110 22.47 16.53 29.79
CA LEU A 110 21.79 17.17 30.92
C LEU A 110 21.93 16.33 32.20
N PRO A 111 21.82 16.95 33.39
CA PRO A 111 21.74 16.22 34.65
C PRO A 111 20.60 15.19 34.63
N THR A 112 20.82 14.03 35.25
CA THR A 112 19.85 12.92 35.24
C THR A 112 18.47 13.38 35.74
N GLU A 113 18.40 14.17 36.81
CA GLU A 113 17.13 14.68 37.34
C GLU A 113 16.35 15.53 36.33
N GLU A 114 17.05 16.36 35.55
CA GLU A 114 16.42 17.17 34.49
C GLU A 114 15.93 16.31 33.32
N LYS A 115 16.72 15.31 32.91
CA LYS A 115 16.32 14.37 31.86
C LYS A 115 15.06 13.60 32.27
N GLU A 116 15.05 13.03 33.47
CA GLU A 116 13.91 12.24 33.97
C GLU A 116 12.66 13.10 34.16
N ALA A 117 12.81 14.36 34.61
CA ALA A 117 11.68 15.29 34.68
C ALA A 117 11.13 15.62 33.28
N ALA A 118 12.00 15.85 32.28
CA ALA A 118 11.60 16.13 30.91
C ALA A 118 10.94 14.92 30.22
N LYS A 119 11.46 13.71 30.45
CA LYS A 119 10.85 12.46 29.95
C LYS A 119 9.47 12.24 30.56
N ARG A 120 9.32 12.41 31.88
CA ARG A 120 8.03 12.25 32.56
C ARG A 120 6.98 13.24 32.07
N GLU A 121 7.33 14.53 31.99
CA GLU A 121 6.45 15.56 31.41
C GLU A 121 5.98 15.19 29.99
N PHE A 122 6.89 14.65 29.17
CA PHE A 122 6.58 14.24 27.81
C PHE A 122 5.67 13.02 27.75
N ILE A 123 5.92 12.01 28.59
CA ILE A 123 5.09 10.80 28.68
C ILE A 123 3.68 11.17 29.14
N ASP A 124 3.56 11.93 30.24
CA ASP A 124 2.28 12.40 30.78
C ASP A 124 1.47 13.15 29.69
N PHE A 125 2.16 13.98 28.90
CA PHE A 125 1.55 14.68 27.76
C PHE A 125 1.03 13.73 26.68
N LEU A 126 1.80 12.69 26.28
CA LEU A 126 1.36 11.75 25.25
C LEU A 126 0.19 10.88 25.75
N GLU A 127 0.22 10.45 27.01
CA GLU A 127 -0.86 9.67 27.63
C GLU A 127 -2.18 10.47 27.73
N GLU A 128 -2.10 11.78 27.95
CA GLU A 128 -3.29 12.65 27.88
C GLU A 128 -3.96 12.58 26.50
N TYR A 129 -3.18 12.58 25.41
CA TYR A 129 -3.73 12.47 24.06
C TYR A 129 -4.27 11.07 23.74
N ASP A 130 -3.63 10.02 24.25
CA ASP A 130 -4.08 8.65 24.09
C ASP A 130 -5.45 8.42 24.78
N THR A 131 -5.63 8.98 25.99
CA THR A 131 -6.87 8.85 26.76
C THR A 131 -8.03 9.70 26.22
N GLN A 132 -7.76 10.85 25.60
CA GLN A 132 -8.80 11.77 25.10
C GLN A 132 -9.62 11.24 23.90
N SER A 133 -9.29 10.06 23.34
CA SER A 133 -10.02 9.37 22.26
C SER A 133 -10.20 10.19 20.96
N LYS A 134 -9.53 11.33 20.81
CA LYS A 134 -9.58 12.18 19.60
C LYS A 134 -8.65 11.69 18.49
N MET A 135 -7.62 10.95 18.88
CA MET A 135 -6.67 10.33 17.98
C MET A 135 -6.19 9.01 18.54
N ILE A 136 -5.81 8.11 17.64
CA ILE A 136 -5.02 6.93 17.98
C ILE A 136 -3.56 7.36 17.90
N LEU A 137 -2.79 7.05 18.94
CA LEU A 137 -1.38 7.39 19.05
C LEU A 137 -0.58 6.12 19.32
N LEU A 138 0.38 5.82 18.45
CA LEU A 138 1.35 4.74 18.66
C LEU A 138 2.77 5.27 18.58
N SER A 139 3.63 4.69 19.40
CA SER A 139 5.05 5.03 19.47
C SER A 139 5.94 3.90 18.98
N TYR A 140 6.98 4.30 18.27
CA TYR A 140 7.99 3.38 17.77
C TYR A 140 9.38 3.96 17.99
N SER A 141 10.33 3.07 18.27
CA SER A 141 11.75 3.40 18.34
C SER A 141 12.48 2.94 17.08
N MET A 142 13.43 3.76 16.65
CA MET A 142 14.39 3.48 15.57
C MET A 142 15.84 3.63 16.06
N VAL A 143 16.04 3.82 17.36
CA VAL A 143 17.36 4.00 17.97
C VAL A 143 18.25 2.81 17.61
N GLY A 144 19.38 3.09 16.96
CA GLY A 144 20.34 2.07 16.51
C GLY A 144 20.00 1.39 15.18
N ILE A 145 18.86 1.73 14.55
CA ILE A 145 18.43 1.17 13.26
C ILE A 145 18.70 2.17 12.14
N ARG A 146 18.28 3.42 12.32
CA ARG A 146 18.47 4.50 11.35
C ARG A 146 19.19 5.69 12.00
N SER A 147 20.07 6.36 11.26
CA SER A 147 20.93 7.41 11.82
C SER A 147 20.23 8.76 11.96
N ASP A 148 19.29 9.06 11.07
CA ASP A 148 18.67 10.37 10.93
C ASP A 148 17.40 10.54 11.79
N CYS A 149 16.83 9.47 12.37
CA CYS A 149 15.63 9.53 13.21
C CYS A 149 15.78 8.58 14.40
N ASP A 150 15.23 8.94 15.56
CA ASP A 150 15.30 8.13 16.78
C ASP A 150 13.94 7.55 17.17
N ILE A 151 12.86 8.34 17.06
CA ILE A 151 11.50 7.92 17.40
C ILE A 151 10.51 8.33 16.31
N MET A 152 9.40 7.60 16.23
CA MET A 152 8.29 7.89 15.33
C MET A 152 6.97 7.79 16.08
N LEU A 153 6.08 8.77 15.84
CA LEU A 153 4.70 8.76 16.32
C LEU A 153 3.76 8.53 15.15
N TRP A 154 2.99 7.44 15.21
CA TRP A 154 1.91 7.16 14.27
C TRP A 154 0.60 7.70 14.86
N ARG A 155 0.04 8.69 14.18
CA ARG A 155 -1.14 9.45 14.64
C ARG A 155 -2.27 9.29 13.65
N ILE A 156 -3.44 8.87 14.13
CA ILE A 156 -4.63 8.70 13.29
C ILE A 156 -5.76 9.50 13.91
N SER A 157 -6.39 10.39 13.15
CA SER A 157 -7.51 11.20 13.63
C SER A 157 -8.51 11.44 12.52
N TYR A 158 -9.72 11.82 12.90
CA TYR A 158 -10.74 12.28 11.96
C TYR A 158 -10.65 13.78 11.65
N GLU A 159 -9.88 14.54 12.43
CA GLU A 159 -9.73 15.98 12.30
C GLU A 159 -8.24 16.33 12.12
N LEU A 160 -7.90 17.07 11.08
CA LEU A 160 -6.50 17.35 10.72
C LEU A 160 -5.82 18.27 11.75
N GLU A 161 -6.58 19.23 12.27
CA GLU A 161 -6.12 20.26 13.21
C GLU A 161 -5.61 19.65 14.52
N GLU A 162 -6.04 18.44 14.88
CA GLU A 162 -5.57 17.76 16.09
C GLU A 162 -4.07 17.43 15.99
N PHE A 163 -3.55 17.11 14.80
CA PHE A 163 -2.10 16.91 14.62
C PHE A 163 -1.31 18.20 14.84
N GLN A 164 -1.81 19.32 14.31
CA GLN A 164 -1.18 20.64 14.46
C GLN A 164 -1.21 21.10 15.92
N LYS A 165 -2.34 20.95 16.61
CA LYS A 165 -2.50 21.30 18.03
C LYS A 165 -1.57 20.45 18.90
N MET A 166 -1.58 19.12 18.70
CA MET A 166 -0.74 18.19 19.44
C MET A 166 0.73 18.54 19.25
N THR A 167 1.22 18.69 18.01
CA THR A 167 2.62 19.05 17.75
C THR A 167 2.99 20.40 18.37
N THR A 168 2.09 21.39 18.33
CA THR A 168 2.32 22.71 18.96
C THR A 168 2.53 22.60 20.47
N GLN A 169 1.80 21.74 21.17
CA GLN A 169 1.97 21.53 22.60
C GLN A 169 3.18 20.63 22.91
N LEU A 170 3.39 19.60 22.10
CA LEU A 170 4.55 18.70 22.18
C LEU A 170 5.86 19.50 22.18
N LEU A 171 5.99 20.46 21.26
CA LEU A 171 7.18 21.31 21.13
C LEU A 171 7.40 22.28 22.30
N LYS A 172 6.40 22.48 23.17
CA LYS A 172 6.55 23.32 24.38
C LYS A 172 7.08 22.54 25.59
N THR A 173 7.01 21.21 25.55
CA THR A 173 7.58 20.37 26.62
C THR A 173 9.10 20.51 26.67
N ARG A 174 9.71 20.19 27.81
CA ARG A 174 11.18 20.25 27.96
C ARG A 174 11.89 19.32 26.99
N LEU A 175 11.38 18.10 26.79
CA LEU A 175 11.95 17.16 25.82
C LEU A 175 11.69 17.61 24.37
N GLY A 176 10.50 18.16 24.10
CA GLY A 176 10.13 18.68 22.77
C GLY A 176 11.09 19.74 22.25
N ALA A 177 11.68 20.56 23.14
CA ALA A 177 12.71 21.54 22.77
C ALA A 177 14.00 20.92 22.19
N TYR A 178 14.24 19.63 22.41
CA TYR A 178 15.38 18.88 21.89
C TYR A 178 15.00 17.90 20.77
N LEU A 179 13.74 17.89 20.32
CA LEU A 179 13.28 17.02 19.24
C LEU A 179 13.22 17.80 17.93
N ASN A 180 14.02 17.39 16.96
CA ASN A 180 13.95 17.89 15.59
C ASN A 180 13.00 17.01 14.78
N THR A 181 11.96 17.58 14.20
CA THR A 181 11.12 16.87 13.22
C THR A 181 11.90 16.71 11.92
N THR A 182 12.18 15.46 11.55
CA THR A 182 13.00 15.15 10.37
C THR A 182 12.13 14.98 9.14
N ILE A 183 11.11 14.12 9.26
CA ILE A 183 10.14 13.80 8.22
C ILE A 183 8.75 13.74 8.86
N SER A 184 7.73 14.17 8.13
CA SER A 184 6.33 14.01 8.54
C SER A 184 5.49 13.71 7.31
N TYR A 185 5.00 12.48 7.20
CA TYR A 185 4.06 12.12 6.14
C TYR A 185 2.63 12.37 6.57
N LEU A 186 1.86 13.06 5.74
CA LEU A 186 0.41 13.24 5.87
C LEU A 186 -0.31 12.47 4.77
N SER A 187 -1.34 11.73 5.13
CA SER A 187 -2.11 10.89 4.22
C SER A 187 -3.54 10.69 4.75
N MET A 188 -4.39 10.06 3.95
CA MET A 188 -5.78 9.74 4.31
C MET A 188 -6.14 8.30 3.94
N THR A 189 -7.01 7.67 4.72
CA THR A 189 -7.61 6.38 4.36
C THR A 189 -8.54 6.53 3.16
N LYS A 190 -8.56 5.52 2.29
CA LYS A 190 -9.43 5.48 1.12
C LYS A 190 -9.67 4.02 0.74
N ARG A 191 -10.89 3.69 0.35
CA ARG A 191 -11.21 2.38 -0.23
C ARG A 191 -10.32 2.13 -1.45
N SER A 192 -9.76 0.92 -1.53
CA SER A 192 -8.96 0.49 -2.69
C SER A 192 -9.77 0.62 -3.98
N MET A 193 -9.12 1.04 -5.06
CA MET A 193 -9.72 1.06 -6.40
C MET A 193 -9.60 -0.31 -7.11
N TYR A 194 -8.75 -1.19 -6.58
CA TYR A 194 -8.48 -2.52 -7.12
C TYR A 194 -9.10 -3.56 -6.20
N GLN A 195 -9.78 -4.52 -6.80
CA GLN A 195 -10.38 -5.65 -6.09
C GLN A 195 -9.35 -6.77 -5.97
N ASP A 196 -9.30 -7.42 -4.81
CA ASP A 196 -8.55 -8.66 -4.64
C ASP A 196 -9.44 -9.83 -5.05
N MET A 197 -9.22 -10.37 -6.26
CA MET A 197 -9.98 -11.51 -6.75
C MET A 197 -9.57 -12.84 -6.10
N PHE A 198 -8.41 -12.89 -5.45
CA PHE A 198 -7.91 -14.11 -4.80
C PHE A 198 -8.48 -14.27 -3.40
N ASN A 199 -8.90 -13.17 -2.78
CA ASN A 199 -9.48 -13.18 -1.45
C ASN A 199 -10.61 -12.13 -1.31
N PRO A 200 -11.81 -12.42 -1.86
CA PRO A 200 -12.93 -11.47 -1.86
C PRO A 200 -13.43 -11.10 -0.45
N GLU A 201 -13.20 -11.98 0.53
CA GLU A 201 -13.55 -11.75 1.94
C GLU A 201 -12.48 -10.92 2.69
N HIS A 202 -11.28 -10.75 2.13
CA HIS A 202 -10.23 -9.83 2.62
C HIS A 202 -10.41 -8.40 2.09
N GLU A 203 -11.63 -7.98 1.74
CA GLU A 203 -11.98 -6.56 1.86
C GLU A 203 -11.97 -6.17 3.35
N GLU A 204 -10.80 -6.22 3.99
CA GLU A 204 -10.56 -5.50 5.23
C GLU A 204 -10.99 -4.05 4.96
N ASP A 205 -11.78 -3.49 5.88
CA ASP A 205 -12.30 -2.14 5.75
C ASP A 205 -11.14 -1.13 5.79
N ARG A 206 -10.46 -0.94 4.65
CA ARG A 206 -9.30 -0.04 4.50
C ARG A 206 -9.66 1.43 4.70
N THR A 207 -10.92 1.73 5.01
CA THR A 207 -11.36 3.07 5.43
C THR A 207 -11.07 3.32 6.91
N HIS A 208 -10.89 2.27 7.71
CA HIS A 208 -10.56 2.33 9.13
C HIS A 208 -9.31 1.51 9.46
N ILE A 209 -8.25 2.18 9.92
CA ILE A 209 -7.00 1.51 10.29
C ILE A 209 -7.10 1.00 11.73
N ILE A 210 -6.79 -0.29 11.92
CA ILE A 210 -6.52 -0.89 13.24
C ILE A 210 -5.01 -1.14 13.33
N PRO A 211 -4.23 -0.19 13.87
CA PRO A 211 -2.77 -0.30 13.94
C PRO A 211 -2.30 -1.10 15.16
N GLY A 212 -1.01 -1.41 15.22
CA GLY A 212 -0.33 -1.89 16.41
C GLY A 212 -0.48 -3.39 16.67
N LYS A 213 -0.75 -4.19 15.63
CA LYS A 213 -0.94 -5.65 15.78
C LYS A 213 0.35 -6.46 15.72
N ALA A 214 1.45 -5.86 15.29
CA ALA A 214 2.73 -6.53 15.13
C ALA A 214 3.89 -5.71 15.69
N LYS A 215 5.01 -6.37 15.96
CA LYS A 215 6.19 -5.77 16.59
C LYS A 215 6.97 -4.83 15.68
N TYR A 216 7.08 -5.14 14.38
CA TYR A 216 7.86 -4.34 13.44
C TYR A 216 6.93 -3.61 12.47
N LEU A 217 7.34 -2.39 12.14
CA LEU A 217 6.64 -1.52 11.20
C LEU A 217 7.64 -0.96 10.18
N PHE A 218 7.32 -1.10 8.89
CA PHE A 218 8.13 -0.58 7.79
C PHE A 218 7.32 0.46 7.02
N ILE A 219 7.82 1.70 6.93
CA ILE A 219 7.11 2.82 6.30
C ILE A 219 7.97 3.43 5.21
N TYR A 220 7.36 3.72 4.06
CA TYR A 220 8.00 4.52 3.02
C TYR A 220 6.96 5.28 2.16
N PRO A 221 7.36 6.43 1.57
CA PRO A 221 6.53 7.13 0.61
C PRO A 221 6.51 6.34 -0.69
N PHE A 222 5.47 6.51 -1.51
CA PHE A 222 5.38 5.86 -2.79
C PHE A 222 4.82 6.81 -3.84
N VAL A 223 5.51 6.94 -4.96
CA VAL A 223 5.14 7.79 -6.10
C VAL A 223 5.12 6.95 -7.37
N LYS A 224 4.02 7.02 -8.12
CA LYS A 224 3.91 6.40 -9.44
C LYS A 224 4.22 7.41 -10.53
N SER A 225 4.70 6.92 -11.68
CA SER A 225 4.92 7.73 -12.86
C SER A 225 3.60 8.22 -13.45
N ARG A 226 3.61 9.32 -14.22
CA ARG A 226 2.40 9.81 -14.90
C ARG A 226 1.85 8.80 -15.91
N GLU A 227 2.71 8.02 -16.54
CA GLU A 227 2.32 6.95 -17.48
C GLU A 227 1.37 5.93 -16.83
N TRP A 228 1.58 5.59 -15.55
CA TRP A 228 0.66 4.73 -14.79
C TRP A 228 -0.78 5.23 -14.85
N TYR A 229 -0.98 6.54 -14.64
CA TYR A 229 -2.31 7.14 -14.61
C TYR A 229 -2.95 7.30 -15.99
N LEU A 230 -2.15 7.22 -17.07
CA LEU A 230 -2.63 7.22 -18.45
C LEU A 230 -3.08 5.83 -18.92
N LEU A 231 -2.69 4.77 -18.20
CA LEU A 231 -3.17 3.41 -18.48
C LEU A 231 -4.68 3.28 -18.22
N THR A 232 -5.31 2.41 -19.02
CA THR A 232 -6.70 2.04 -18.80
C THR A 232 -6.88 1.39 -17.43
N GLN A 233 -8.09 1.47 -16.86
CA GLN A 233 -8.40 0.82 -15.59
C GLN A 233 -8.18 -0.70 -15.66
N PHE A 234 -8.52 -1.34 -16.78
CA PHE A 234 -8.31 -2.77 -17.00
C PHE A 234 -6.84 -3.15 -16.99
N THR A 235 -5.99 -2.38 -17.69
CA THR A 235 -4.54 -2.61 -17.69
C THR A 235 -3.97 -2.47 -16.29
N ARG A 236 -4.38 -1.44 -15.54
CA ARG A 236 -3.94 -1.26 -14.15
C ARG A 236 -4.41 -2.39 -13.24
N GLN A 237 -5.64 -2.87 -13.39
CA GLN A 237 -6.14 -4.01 -12.62
C GLN A 237 -5.29 -5.25 -12.89
N GLY A 238 -5.01 -5.60 -14.16
CA GLY A 238 -4.18 -6.76 -14.48
C GLY A 238 -2.76 -6.70 -13.91
N ILE A 239 -2.14 -5.51 -13.93
CA ILE A 239 -0.82 -5.30 -13.27
C ILE A 239 -0.94 -5.42 -11.75
N MET A 240 -2.02 -4.91 -11.16
CA MET A 240 -2.26 -5.02 -9.72
C MET A 240 -2.64 -6.45 -9.30
N ASP A 241 -3.25 -7.26 -10.16
CA ASP A 241 -3.55 -8.66 -9.87
C ASP A 241 -2.26 -9.47 -9.66
N GLU A 242 -1.23 -9.23 -10.48
CA GLU A 242 0.12 -9.79 -10.27
C GLU A 242 0.72 -9.32 -8.93
N HIS A 243 0.64 -8.02 -8.65
CA HIS A 243 1.14 -7.44 -7.39
C HIS A 243 0.43 -8.04 -6.15
N ILE A 244 -0.89 -8.18 -6.21
CA ILE A 244 -1.72 -8.77 -5.15
C ILE A 244 -1.38 -10.26 -5.00
N TYR A 245 -1.18 -10.98 -6.11
CA TYR A 245 -0.79 -12.38 -6.08
C TYR A 245 0.53 -12.59 -5.34
N VAL A 246 1.55 -11.76 -5.62
CA VAL A 246 2.82 -11.79 -4.88
C VAL A 246 2.60 -11.45 -3.41
N GLY A 247 1.85 -10.39 -3.09
CA GLY A 247 1.53 -10.01 -1.72
C GLY A 247 0.87 -11.13 -0.90
N ASN A 248 -0.05 -11.87 -1.52
CA ASN A 248 -0.77 -12.98 -0.87
C ASN A 248 0.11 -14.19 -0.55
N LYS A 249 1.34 -14.28 -1.08
CA LYS A 249 2.33 -15.29 -0.64
C LYS A 249 2.89 -15.00 0.76
N PHE A 250 2.75 -13.77 1.26
CA PHE A 250 3.31 -13.30 2.53
C PHE A 250 2.20 -12.87 3.51
N PRO A 251 1.32 -13.78 3.97
CA PRO A 251 0.19 -13.45 4.84
C PRO A 251 0.60 -12.96 6.24
N SER A 252 1.86 -13.15 6.63
CA SER A 252 2.47 -12.64 7.85
C SER A 252 2.75 -11.13 7.81
N VAL A 253 2.63 -10.49 6.65
CA VAL A 253 2.87 -9.06 6.45
C VAL A 253 1.56 -8.34 6.15
N LYS A 254 1.12 -7.52 7.10
CA LYS A 254 -0.10 -6.72 6.96
C LYS A 254 0.22 -5.36 6.37
N LEU A 255 -0.45 -5.01 5.27
CA LEU A 255 -0.26 -3.73 4.58
C LEU A 255 -1.34 -2.71 4.97
N ASN A 256 -0.92 -1.54 5.45
CA ASN A 256 -1.76 -0.35 5.59
C ASN A 256 -1.35 0.68 4.52
N THR A 257 -2.17 0.85 3.49
CA THR A 257 -1.94 1.86 2.43
C THR A 257 -2.83 3.08 2.64
N THR A 258 -2.21 4.25 2.68
CA THR A 258 -2.90 5.55 2.74
C THR A 258 -2.50 6.44 1.56
N TYR A 259 -3.32 7.46 1.29
CA TYR A 259 -3.26 8.26 0.05
C TYR A 259 -2.99 9.74 0.38
N SER A 260 -2.10 10.38 -0.37
CA SER A 260 -1.59 11.73 -0.08
C SER A 260 -1.78 12.74 -1.22
N PHE A 261 -2.51 12.36 -2.29
CA PHE A 261 -2.77 13.20 -3.45
C PHE A 261 -3.25 14.62 -3.09
N GLY A 262 -2.40 15.61 -3.36
CA GLY A 262 -2.71 17.04 -3.20
C GLY A 262 -2.64 17.56 -1.77
N ILE A 263 -2.29 16.72 -0.79
CA ILE A 263 -2.13 17.12 0.62
C ILE A 263 -0.70 16.93 1.14
N ASP A 264 0.14 16.19 0.40
CA ASP A 264 1.57 16.01 0.66
C ASP A 264 2.31 15.69 -0.66
N ASP A 265 3.64 15.56 -0.60
CA ASP A 265 4.49 15.40 -1.78
C ASP A 265 4.39 14.01 -2.42
N GLN A 266 4.27 12.96 -1.61
CA GLN A 266 4.07 11.59 -2.07
C GLN A 266 2.63 11.30 -2.50
N GLU A 267 2.42 10.26 -3.31
CA GLU A 267 1.08 9.86 -3.73
C GLU A 267 0.44 8.87 -2.74
N PHE A 268 1.26 8.00 -2.16
CA PHE A 268 0.87 7.06 -1.13
C PHE A 268 1.90 7.03 0.00
N VAL A 269 1.44 6.62 1.17
CA VAL A 269 2.31 6.14 2.24
C VAL A 269 1.94 4.69 2.49
N VAL A 270 2.94 3.81 2.44
CA VAL A 270 2.74 2.37 2.67
C VAL A 270 3.41 1.98 3.97
N ALA A 271 2.63 1.37 4.85
CA ALA A 271 3.02 1.00 6.20
C ALA A 271 2.75 -0.50 6.41
N PHE A 272 3.82 -1.30 6.46
CA PHE A 272 3.76 -2.75 6.60
C PHE A 272 4.04 -3.17 8.04
N GLU A 273 3.11 -3.91 8.64
CA GLU A 273 3.23 -4.48 9.99
C GLU A 273 3.55 -5.98 9.90
N THR A 274 4.57 -6.44 10.62
CA THR A 274 4.88 -7.88 10.74
C THR A 274 5.72 -8.18 11.98
N ASP A 275 5.68 -9.43 12.46
CA ASP A 275 6.61 -9.95 13.46
C ASP A 275 7.86 -10.59 12.84
N TYR A 276 7.89 -10.73 11.51
CA TYR A 276 8.93 -11.43 10.74
C TYR A 276 9.58 -10.49 9.70
N PRO A 277 10.62 -9.73 10.06
CA PRO A 277 11.31 -8.82 9.13
C PRO A 277 11.85 -9.49 7.86
N ALA A 278 12.22 -10.78 7.93
CA ALA A 278 12.69 -11.54 6.78
C ALA A 278 11.63 -11.62 5.67
N ASP A 279 10.39 -11.91 6.05
CA ASP A 279 9.25 -11.99 5.14
C ASP A 279 9.02 -10.66 4.41
N PHE A 280 9.21 -9.53 5.10
CA PHE A 280 9.09 -8.21 4.47
C PHE A 280 10.21 -7.95 3.45
N VAL A 281 11.44 -8.37 3.73
CA VAL A 281 12.56 -8.25 2.79
C VAL A 281 12.29 -9.07 1.53
N ASP A 282 11.87 -10.33 1.70
CA ASP A 282 11.57 -11.24 0.60
C ASP A 282 10.37 -10.76 -0.22
N LEU A 283 9.31 -10.26 0.45
CA LEU A 283 8.15 -9.65 -0.20
C LEU A 283 8.55 -8.47 -1.10
N VAL A 284 9.31 -7.51 -0.57
CA VAL A 284 9.72 -6.32 -1.35
C VAL A 284 10.66 -6.73 -2.49
N MET A 285 11.49 -7.75 -2.29
CA MET A 285 12.33 -8.30 -3.36
C MET A 285 11.49 -8.88 -4.50
N GLU A 286 10.51 -9.76 -4.22
CA GLU A 286 9.62 -10.29 -5.26
C GLU A 286 8.78 -9.19 -5.92
N LEU A 287 8.28 -8.21 -5.15
CA LEU A 287 7.49 -7.11 -5.70
C LEU A 287 8.25 -6.26 -6.72
N ARG A 288 9.59 -6.18 -6.62
CA ARG A 288 10.43 -5.46 -7.58
C ARG A 288 10.47 -6.11 -8.96
N GLU A 289 10.17 -7.40 -9.05
CA GLU A 289 10.14 -8.18 -10.30
C GLU A 289 8.79 -8.07 -11.03
N THR A 290 7.77 -7.49 -10.40
CA THR A 290 6.43 -7.31 -11.01
C THR A 290 6.40 -6.17 -12.03
N GLU A 291 5.50 -6.25 -13.01
CA GLU A 291 5.33 -5.23 -14.05
C GLU A 291 4.98 -3.85 -13.46
N GLY A 292 4.32 -3.85 -12.30
CA GLY A 292 3.98 -2.63 -11.55
C GLY A 292 5.19 -1.84 -11.05
N SER A 293 6.34 -2.51 -10.89
CA SER A 293 7.61 -1.92 -10.44
C SER A 293 8.14 -0.89 -11.45
N ARG A 294 7.92 -1.11 -12.76
CA ARG A 294 8.34 -0.19 -13.84
C ARG A 294 7.78 1.23 -13.72
N TYR A 295 6.66 1.39 -13.01
CA TYR A 295 5.97 2.66 -12.83
C TYR A 295 6.31 3.34 -11.50
N VAL A 296 7.26 2.83 -10.72
CA VAL A 296 7.67 3.42 -9.45
C VAL A 296 8.73 4.50 -9.71
N VAL A 297 8.48 5.71 -9.22
CA VAL A 297 9.41 6.85 -9.31
C VAL A 297 10.18 7.00 -8.01
N GLU A 298 9.50 6.88 -6.87
CA GLU A 298 10.09 7.04 -5.55
C GLU A 298 9.45 6.04 -4.57
N ASP A 299 10.28 5.28 -3.87
CA ASP A 299 9.93 4.33 -2.81
C ASP A 299 10.87 4.44 -1.59
N THR A 300 11.59 5.56 -1.47
CA THR A 300 12.55 5.84 -0.39
C THR A 300 12.36 7.27 0.14
N PRO A 301 12.75 7.59 1.38
CA PRO A 301 13.41 6.73 2.37
C PRO A 301 12.48 5.69 3.02
N ILE A 302 13.06 4.52 3.35
CA ILE A 302 12.40 3.45 4.12
C ILE A 302 12.77 3.58 5.61
N PHE A 303 11.76 3.51 6.46
CA PHE A 303 11.88 3.54 7.92
C PHE A 303 11.50 2.19 8.52
N THR A 304 12.46 1.58 9.21
CA THR A 304 12.25 0.36 10.00
C THR A 304 12.07 0.73 11.46
N CYS A 305 10.91 0.41 12.02
CA CYS A 305 10.45 0.85 13.32
C CYS A 305 10.15 -0.36 14.22
N ILE A 306 10.48 -0.28 15.51
CA ILE A 306 10.11 -1.27 16.52
C ILE A 306 9.01 -0.69 17.40
N ALA A 307 7.87 -1.38 17.49
CA ALA A 307 6.77 -1.01 18.35
C ALA A 307 7.18 -1.11 19.82
N MET A 308 6.90 -0.07 20.59
CA MET A 308 7.20 0.02 22.01
C MET A 308 6.09 0.80 22.71
N SER A 309 5.94 0.62 24.03
CA SER A 309 5.08 1.50 24.83
C SER A 309 5.57 2.95 24.75
N LEU A 310 4.71 3.92 25.10
CA LEU A 310 5.11 5.33 25.15
C LEU A 310 6.32 5.51 26.08
N GLU A 311 6.23 4.96 27.29
CA GLU A 311 7.29 5.00 28.29
C GLU A 311 8.59 4.38 27.77
N ASP A 312 8.57 3.17 27.22
CA ASP A 312 9.78 2.49 26.74
C ASP A 312 10.41 3.21 25.54
N THR A 313 9.58 3.78 24.66
CA THR A 313 10.06 4.56 23.51
C THR A 313 10.86 5.76 23.98
N ILE A 314 10.34 6.51 24.95
CA ILE A 314 11.00 7.70 25.49
C ILE A 314 12.23 7.34 26.32
N ASN A 315 12.17 6.24 27.07
CA ASN A 315 13.32 5.74 27.82
C ASN A 315 14.46 5.27 26.90
N SER A 316 14.16 4.83 25.68
CA SER A 316 15.17 4.42 24.68
C SER A 316 16.07 5.58 24.18
N LEU A 317 15.69 6.84 24.43
CA LEU A 317 16.42 8.03 23.95
C LEU A 317 17.73 8.33 24.72
N GLY A 318 17.95 7.68 25.87
CA GLY A 318 19.16 7.80 26.71
C GLY A 318 19.03 8.70 27.94
#